data_AF-A0A0M2RA77-F1
#
_entry.id   AF-A0A0M2RA77-F1
#
_cell.length_a   1.000
_cell.length_b   1.000
_cell.length_c   1.000
_cell.angle_alpha   90.00
_cell.angle_beta   90.00
_cell.angle_gamma   90.00
#
_symmetry.space_group_name_H-M   'P 1'
#
loop_
_entity.id
_entity.type
_entity.pdbx_description
1 polymer ?
#
loop_
_entity_poly.entity_id
_entity_poly.type
_entity_poly.pdbx_seq_one_letter_code
_entity_poly.pdbx_strand_id
1 'polypeptide(L)'
;MSKIKRYLIYFGVMLGWGMLYLVFQAFNSDKEYYYHNSTRPDNYTIRRDGDVIIPATIVDHDIMPGYYVGLQLPAEYLECDGGRNGYKIRIRNEENYFILSTETEEALFYKSRKEFERKLRELGLYNDLALDYTAFKTSWKYLSNGYDRVDWDDCELADSRPNG
;
A
#
# COMPACT_ATOMS: atom_id res chain seq x y z
N MET A 1 -49.20 21.71 20.71
CA MET A 1 -47.79 22.14 20.55
C MET A 1 -47.74 23.24 19.49
N SER A 2 -47.15 24.42 19.79
CA SER A 2 -47.13 25.56 18.85
C SER A 2 -46.37 25.23 17.56
N LYS A 3 -46.82 25.75 16.40
CA LYS A 3 -46.14 25.59 15.10
C LYS A 3 -44.65 25.97 15.19
N ILE A 4 -44.32 26.98 15.98
CA ILE A 4 -42.95 27.46 16.24
C ILE A 4 -42.10 26.37 16.93
N LYS A 5 -42.66 25.66 17.92
CA LYS A 5 -41.98 24.54 18.58
C LYS A 5 -41.71 23.39 17.61
N ARG A 6 -42.60 23.14 16.66
CA ARG A 6 -42.41 22.12 15.61
C ARG A 6 -41.27 22.49 14.66
N TYR A 7 -41.22 23.74 14.20
CA TYR A 7 -40.12 24.22 13.34
C TYR A 7 -38.76 24.16 14.01
N LEU A 8 -38.68 24.51 15.30
CA LEU A 8 -37.44 24.40 16.07
C LEU A 8 -36.95 22.95 16.19
N ILE A 9 -37.87 21.98 16.31
CA ILE A 9 -37.52 20.56 16.33
C ILE A 9 -36.98 20.13 14.96
N TYR A 10 -37.64 20.47 13.85
CA TYR A 10 -37.15 20.13 12.51
C TYR A 10 -35.79 20.76 12.19
N PHE A 11 -35.59 22.01 12.60
CA PHE A 11 -34.32 22.70 12.42
C PHE A 11 -33.19 22.05 13.23
N GLY A 12 -33.46 21.67 14.48
CA GLY A 12 -32.52 20.92 15.31
C GLY A 12 -32.17 19.55 14.72
N VAL A 13 -33.14 18.85 14.14
CA VAL A 13 -32.91 17.56 13.46
C VAL A 13 -32.04 17.76 12.21
N MET A 14 -32.34 18.75 11.36
CA MET A 14 -31.54 19.04 10.16
C MET A 14 -30.09 19.42 10.50
N LEU A 15 -29.89 20.24 11.54
CA LEU A 15 -28.55 20.57 12.04
C LEU A 15 -27.84 19.32 12.60
N GLY A 16 -28.56 18.47 13.33
CA GLY A 16 -28.03 17.21 13.84
C GLY A 16 -27.55 16.29 12.73
N TRP A 17 -28.34 16.09 11.67
CA TRP A 17 -27.95 15.29 10.50
C TRP A 17 -26.79 15.91 9.72
N GLY A 18 -26.78 17.25 9.54
CA GLY A 18 -25.67 17.95 8.91
C GLY A 18 -24.35 17.79 9.68
N MET A 19 -24.41 17.89 11.01
CA MET A 19 -23.25 17.68 11.86
C MET A 19 -22.79 16.22 11.86
N LEU A 20 -23.72 15.26 11.88
CA LEU A 20 -23.40 13.83 11.80
C LEU A 20 -22.75 13.48 10.45
N TYR A 21 -23.22 14.08 9.36
CA TYR A 21 -22.64 13.93 8.02
C TYR A 21 -21.21 14.50 7.95
N LEU A 22 -20.98 15.68 8.55
CA LEU A 22 -19.63 16.28 8.63
C LEU A 22 -18.69 15.43 9.50
N VAL A 23 -19.18 14.86 10.61
CA VAL A 23 -18.41 13.94 11.44
C VAL A 23 -18.10 12.65 10.67
N PHE A 24 -19.05 12.09 9.93
CA PHE A 24 -18.84 10.90 9.11
C PHE A 24 -17.86 11.15 7.95
N GLN A 25 -17.91 12.33 7.33
CA GLN A 25 -16.90 12.79 6.37
C GLN A 25 -15.53 12.93 7.03
N ALA A 26 -15.43 13.53 8.23
CA ALA A 26 -14.16 13.68 8.94
C ALA A 26 -13.55 12.33 9.36
N PHE A 27 -14.36 11.35 9.76
CA PHE A 27 -13.88 10.00 10.07
C PHE A 27 -13.54 9.15 8.82
N ASN A 28 -14.10 9.46 7.65
CA ASN A 28 -13.75 8.80 6.39
C ASN A 28 -12.71 9.56 5.55
N SER A 29 -12.43 10.82 5.88
CA SER A 29 -11.53 11.70 5.13
C SER A 29 -10.12 11.14 5.09
N ASP A 30 -9.67 10.50 6.17
CA ASP A 30 -8.26 10.19 6.35
C ASP A 30 -8.09 8.70 6.65
N LYS A 31 -8.57 7.84 5.73
CA LYS A 31 -8.01 6.48 5.59
C LYS A 31 -6.65 6.60 4.90
N GLU A 32 -5.71 7.29 5.54
CA GLU A 32 -4.40 7.55 4.97
C GLU A 32 -3.61 6.25 4.88
N TYR A 33 -3.16 5.91 3.68
CA TYR A 33 -2.15 4.90 3.52
C TYR A 33 -0.82 5.46 4.03
N TYR A 34 -0.23 4.80 5.01
CA TYR A 34 1.03 5.23 5.58
C TYR A 34 2.18 4.50 4.92
N TYR A 35 3.17 5.29 4.50
CA TYR A 35 4.43 4.80 3.98
C TYR A 35 5.41 4.63 5.12
N HIS A 36 5.94 3.42 5.27
CA HIS A 36 7.03 3.18 6.20
C HIS A 36 8.33 3.03 5.43
N ASN A 37 9.26 3.95 5.64
CA ASN A 37 10.64 3.84 5.18
C ASN A 37 11.54 3.69 6.41
N SER A 38 11.92 2.46 6.75
CA SER A 38 12.87 2.20 7.83
C SER A 38 14.26 2.04 7.26
N THR A 39 15.07 3.09 7.28
CA THR A 39 16.55 3.10 7.08
C THR A 39 17.13 2.41 5.83
N ARG A 40 16.34 1.65 5.06
CA ARG A 40 16.70 0.98 3.81
C ARG A 40 15.56 1.11 2.81
N PRO A 41 15.89 1.36 1.52
CA PRO A 41 14.89 1.60 0.47
C PRO A 41 14.07 0.35 0.10
N ASP A 42 14.49 -0.86 0.48
CA ASP A 42 13.76 -2.10 0.22
C ASP A 42 12.64 -2.39 1.21
N ASN A 43 12.51 -1.63 2.31
CA ASN A 43 11.43 -1.81 3.28
C ASN A 43 10.20 -0.93 3.02
N TYR A 44 10.01 -0.46 1.78
CA TYR A 44 8.86 0.37 1.44
C TYR A 44 7.59 -0.48 1.34
N THR A 45 6.70 -0.33 2.32
CA THR A 45 5.40 -1.00 2.41
C THR A 45 4.25 0.01 2.35
N ILE A 46 3.09 -0.40 1.86
CA ILE A 46 1.84 0.36 2.02
C ILE A 46 1.02 -0.29 3.13
N ARG A 47 0.69 0.48 4.17
CA ARG A 47 -0.09 0.01 5.34
C ARG A 47 -1.37 0.82 5.54
N ARG A 48 -2.37 0.17 6.11
CA ARG A 48 -3.61 0.79 6.62
C ARG A 48 -3.97 0.18 7.96
N ASP A 49 -4.32 0.99 8.95
CA ASP A 49 -4.77 0.53 10.28
C ASP A 49 -3.84 -0.47 10.99
N GLY A 50 -2.54 -0.42 10.66
CA GLY A 50 -1.52 -1.35 11.17
C GLY A 50 -1.27 -2.57 10.29
N ASP A 51 -2.20 -2.89 9.38
CA ASP A 51 -2.11 -4.02 8.46
C ASP A 51 -1.29 -3.66 7.20
N VAL A 52 -0.49 -4.63 6.74
CA VAL A 52 0.29 -4.52 5.50
C VAL A 52 -0.61 -4.88 4.32
N ILE A 53 -0.90 -3.89 3.47
CA ILE A 53 -1.76 -4.06 2.29
C ILE A 53 -0.93 -4.41 1.07
N ILE A 54 0.14 -3.65 0.83
CA ILE A 54 1.17 -4.00 -0.16
C ILE A 54 2.44 -4.31 0.61
N PRO A 55 3.00 -5.53 0.46
CA PRO A 55 4.23 -5.92 1.14
C PRO A 55 5.40 -5.03 0.74
N ALA A 56 6.52 -5.19 1.43
CA ALA A 56 7.73 -4.39 1.25
C ALA A 56 8.24 -4.47 -0.20
N THR A 57 9.34 -3.77 -0.52
CA THR A 57 10.05 -3.84 -1.80
C THR A 57 9.37 -3.17 -2.99
N ILE A 58 8.46 -2.23 -2.72
CA ILE A 58 7.97 -1.29 -3.75
C ILE A 58 9.15 -0.44 -4.21
N VAL A 59 9.43 -0.47 -5.52
CA VAL A 59 10.56 0.26 -6.12
C VAL A 59 10.17 1.57 -6.74
N ASP A 60 8.89 1.71 -7.12
CA ASP A 60 8.30 2.94 -7.60
C ASP A 60 6.77 2.86 -7.49
N HIS A 61 6.10 3.99 -7.35
CA HIS A 61 4.63 4.03 -7.29
C HIS A 61 4.10 5.41 -7.67
N ASP A 62 2.83 5.42 -8.05
CA ASP A 62 2.07 6.62 -8.37
C ASP A 62 0.72 6.58 -7.64
N ILE A 63 0.25 7.75 -7.22
CA ILE A 63 -1.02 7.93 -6.52
C ILE A 63 -2.00 8.57 -7.50
N MET A 64 -3.04 7.83 -7.85
CA MET A 64 -4.08 8.26 -8.77
C MET A 64 -5.41 8.41 -8.04
N PRO A 65 -6.36 9.21 -8.56
CA PRO A 65 -7.70 9.28 -8.00
C PRO A 65 -8.31 7.87 -7.89
N GLY A 66 -8.56 7.42 -6.66
CA GLY A 66 -9.13 6.10 -6.39
C GLY A 66 -8.12 4.94 -6.29
N TYR A 67 -6.85 5.12 -6.64
CA TYR A 67 -5.89 4.01 -6.76
C TYR A 67 -4.45 4.35 -6.31
N TYR A 68 -3.78 3.37 -5.71
CA TYR A 68 -2.31 3.32 -5.66
C TYR A 68 -1.84 2.30 -6.69
N VAL A 69 -0.90 2.70 -7.52
CA VAL A 69 -0.38 1.87 -8.60
C VAL A 69 1.14 1.81 -8.46
N GLY A 70 1.75 0.64 -8.58
CA GLY A 70 3.20 0.60 -8.40
C GLY A 70 3.91 -0.65 -8.89
N LEU A 71 5.23 -0.57 -8.77
CA LEU A 71 6.25 -1.52 -9.18
C LEU A 71 6.86 -2.17 -7.95
N GLN A 72 7.11 -3.47 -7.98
CA GLN A 72 7.63 -4.22 -6.85
C GLN A 72 8.65 -5.29 -7.29
N LEU A 73 9.74 -5.43 -6.52
CA LEU A 73 10.64 -6.58 -6.63
C LEU A 73 10.33 -7.56 -5.48
N PRO A 74 9.55 -8.62 -5.69
CA PRO A 74 9.00 -9.42 -4.59
C PRO A 74 10.11 -9.96 -3.69
N ALA A 75 9.87 -9.97 -2.38
CA ALA A 75 10.78 -10.57 -1.42
C ALA A 75 10.89 -12.10 -1.63
N GLU A 76 12.11 -12.60 -1.54
CA GLU A 76 12.45 -14.02 -1.38
C GLU A 76 12.47 -14.40 0.11
N TYR A 77 13.07 -13.55 0.95
CA TYR A 77 13.15 -13.70 2.41
C TYR A 77 12.84 -12.35 3.07
N LEU A 78 11.98 -12.36 4.09
CA LEU A 78 11.45 -11.15 4.74
C LEU A 78 11.99 -10.89 6.15
N GLU A 79 12.74 -11.81 6.75
CA GLU A 79 13.06 -11.72 8.17
C GLU A 79 14.42 -12.31 8.48
N CYS A 80 15.26 -11.53 9.14
CA CYS A 80 16.40 -12.06 9.88
C CYS A 80 16.39 -11.36 11.24
N ASP A 81 15.57 -11.86 12.18
CA ASP A 81 15.63 -11.37 13.56
C ASP A 81 16.52 -12.30 14.39
N GLY A 82 17.82 -11.98 14.37
CA GLY A 82 18.89 -12.76 14.98
C GLY A 82 19.98 -11.88 15.57
N GLY A 83 19.60 -10.92 16.42
CA GLY A 83 20.54 -10.10 17.20
C GLY A 83 20.84 -8.69 16.65
N ARG A 84 21.83 -8.00 17.24
CA ARG A 84 22.12 -6.54 17.22
C ARG A 84 22.15 -5.82 15.84
N ASN A 85 22.02 -6.52 14.72
CA ASN A 85 22.10 -5.98 13.36
C ASN A 85 20.85 -6.31 12.52
N GLY A 86 19.82 -5.47 12.67
CA GLY A 86 18.88 -5.00 11.64
C GLY A 86 18.23 -5.98 10.64
N TYR A 87 16.92 -5.83 10.48
CA TYR A 87 16.07 -6.37 9.42
C TYR A 87 16.74 -6.44 8.02
N LYS A 88 16.77 -7.63 7.41
CA LYS A 88 17.32 -7.86 6.05
C LYS A 88 16.25 -8.46 5.14
N ILE A 89 16.08 -7.85 3.96
CA ILE A 89 15.22 -8.39 2.90
C ILE A 89 16.10 -8.85 1.74
N ARG A 90 15.87 -10.08 1.28
CA ARG A 90 16.35 -10.55 -0.03
C ARG A 90 15.20 -10.46 -1.01
N ILE A 91 15.40 -9.81 -2.14
CA ILE A 91 14.39 -9.70 -3.21
C ILE A 91 14.72 -10.67 -4.34
N ARG A 92 13.72 -11.00 -5.14
CA ARG A 92 13.90 -11.72 -6.41
C ARG A 92 14.07 -10.70 -7.53
N ASN A 93 14.87 -11.05 -8.54
CA ASN A 93 14.97 -10.28 -9.77
C ASN A 93 13.77 -10.56 -10.68
N GLU A 94 12.57 -10.27 -10.18
CA GLU A 94 11.30 -10.50 -10.86
C GLU A 94 10.49 -9.22 -10.80
N GLU A 95 10.11 -8.69 -11.97
CA GLU A 95 9.29 -7.50 -12.03
C GLU A 95 7.83 -7.86 -11.71
N ASN A 96 7.32 -7.33 -10.61
CA ASN A 96 5.91 -7.40 -10.25
C ASN A 96 5.29 -6.01 -10.24
N TYR A 97 3.96 -5.99 -10.40
CA TYR A 97 3.16 -4.78 -10.47
C TYR A 97 1.94 -4.94 -9.58
N PHE A 98 1.45 -3.85 -9.00
CA PHE A 98 0.22 -3.86 -8.21
C PHE A 98 -0.71 -2.70 -8.56
N ILE A 99 -2.00 -2.94 -8.38
CA ILE A 99 -3.05 -1.92 -8.39
C ILE A 99 -3.85 -2.10 -7.11
N LEU A 100 -3.89 -1.08 -6.28
CA LEU A 100 -4.61 -1.05 -5.01
C LEU A 100 -5.75 -0.05 -5.09
N SER A 101 -6.98 -0.52 -4.91
CA SER A 101 -8.15 0.33 -4.81
C SER A 101 -8.21 1.02 -3.45
N THR A 102 -8.36 2.34 -3.44
CA THR A 102 -8.53 3.10 -2.20
C THR A 102 -9.92 2.95 -1.60
N GLU A 103 -10.93 2.68 -2.43
CA GLU A 103 -12.33 2.50 -2.03
C GLU A 103 -12.60 1.12 -1.45
N THR A 104 -12.15 0.07 -2.14
CA THR A 104 -12.43 -1.34 -1.80
C THR A 104 -11.32 -2.01 -1.01
N GLU A 105 -10.15 -1.36 -0.92
CA GLU A 105 -8.98 -1.90 -0.23
C GLU A 105 -8.39 -3.16 -0.90
N GLU A 106 -8.88 -3.52 -2.09
CA GLU A 106 -8.45 -4.69 -2.84
C GLU A 106 -7.14 -4.40 -3.59
N ALA A 107 -6.14 -5.25 -3.37
CA ALA A 107 -4.87 -5.24 -4.08
C ALA A 107 -4.84 -6.35 -5.15
N LEU A 108 -4.61 -5.96 -6.40
CA LEU A 108 -4.38 -6.87 -7.52
C LEU A 108 -2.91 -6.88 -7.89
N PHE A 109 -2.31 -8.07 -7.97
CA PHE A 109 -0.91 -8.27 -8.31
C PHE A 109 -0.76 -8.89 -9.69
N TYR A 110 0.25 -8.42 -10.43
CA TYR A 110 0.55 -8.87 -11.79
C TYR A 110 2.04 -9.22 -11.89
N LYS A 111 2.32 -10.33 -12.57
CA LYS A 111 3.70 -10.73 -12.96
C LYS A 111 4.05 -10.31 -14.40
N SER A 112 3.04 -9.87 -15.16
CA SER A 112 3.16 -9.52 -16.56
C SER A 112 2.83 -8.04 -16.74
N ARG A 113 3.81 -7.29 -17.22
CA ARG A 113 3.63 -5.88 -17.60
C ARG A 113 2.44 -5.69 -18.54
N LYS A 114 2.29 -6.59 -19.51
CA LYS A 114 1.21 -6.52 -20.50
C LYS A 114 -0.17 -6.64 -19.84
N GLU A 115 -0.32 -7.53 -18.86
CA GLU A 115 -1.60 -7.71 -18.16
C GLU A 115 -1.91 -6.54 -17.23
N PHE A 116 -0.88 -6.04 -16.54
CA PHE A 116 -0.96 -4.84 -15.72
C PHE A 116 -1.38 -3.62 -16.54
N GLU A 117 -0.68 -3.33 -17.65
CA GLU A 117 -1.00 -2.21 -18.54
C GLU A 117 -2.38 -2.37 -19.20
N ARG A 118 -2.79 -3.60 -19.53
CA ARG A 118 -4.16 -3.87 -20.00
C ARG A 118 -5.18 -3.47 -18.94
N LYS A 119 -4.97 -3.86 -17.68
CA LYS A 119 -5.89 -3.49 -16.60
C LYS A 119 -5.92 -1.97 -16.38
N LEU A 120 -4.78 -1.30 -16.43
CA LEU A 120 -4.71 0.15 -16.31
C LEU A 120 -5.49 0.88 -17.41
N ARG A 121 -5.48 0.35 -18.64
CA ARG A 121 -6.29 0.89 -19.74
C ARG A 121 -7.78 0.66 -19.50
N GLU A 122 -8.18 -0.52 -19.02
CA GLU A 122 -9.57 -0.83 -18.66
C GLU A 122 -10.10 0.11 -17.55
N LEU A 123 -9.22 0.51 -16.63
CA LEU A 123 -9.53 1.44 -15.55
C LEU A 123 -9.41 2.92 -15.97
N GLY A 124 -8.96 3.22 -17.18
CA GLY A 124 -8.76 4.59 -17.66
C GLY A 124 -7.56 5.32 -17.04
N LEU A 125 -6.66 4.60 -16.36
CA LEU A 125 -5.52 5.17 -15.62
C LEU A 125 -4.24 5.28 -16.48
N TYR A 126 -4.15 4.50 -17.55
CA TYR A 126 -2.89 4.28 -18.27
C TYR A 126 -2.19 5.56 -18.79
N ASN A 127 -2.95 6.57 -19.23
CA ASN A 127 -2.36 7.74 -19.87
C ASN A 127 -1.77 8.76 -18.88
N ASP A 128 -2.29 8.80 -17.66
CA ASP A 128 -1.87 9.74 -16.62
C ASP A 128 -0.88 9.11 -15.64
N LEU A 129 -0.63 7.80 -15.77
CA LEU A 129 0.25 7.03 -14.93
C LEU A 129 1.73 7.41 -15.15
N ALA A 130 2.40 7.79 -14.07
CA ALA A 130 3.83 8.08 -14.05
C ALA A 130 4.60 7.03 -13.24
N LEU A 131 5.07 5.97 -13.92
CA LEU A 131 5.96 4.95 -13.31
C LEU A 131 7.31 4.88 -14.03
N ASP A 132 8.40 4.89 -13.26
CA ASP A 132 9.77 4.66 -13.70
C ASP A 132 10.12 3.16 -13.65
N TYR A 133 9.87 2.48 -14.77
CA TYR A 133 10.25 1.07 -14.94
C TYR A 133 11.77 0.82 -14.85
N THR A 134 12.62 1.85 -14.96
CA THR A 134 14.06 1.69 -14.77
C THR A 134 14.44 1.45 -13.30
N ALA A 135 13.53 1.78 -12.38
CA ALA A 135 13.67 1.51 -10.96
C ALA A 135 13.92 0.02 -10.65
N PHE A 136 13.36 -0.92 -11.43
CA PHE A 136 13.65 -2.35 -11.27
C PHE A 136 15.14 -2.65 -11.35
N LYS A 137 15.79 -2.20 -12.42
CA LYS A 137 17.22 -2.45 -12.65
C LYS A 137 18.09 -1.73 -11.62
N THR A 138 17.75 -0.49 -11.30
CA THR A 138 18.51 0.34 -10.34
C THR A 138 18.41 -0.25 -8.94
N SER A 139 17.21 -0.59 -8.49
CA SER A 139 16.96 -1.21 -7.19
C SER A 139 17.60 -2.59 -7.11
N TRP A 140 17.45 -3.45 -8.13
CA TRP A 140 18.12 -4.75 -8.16
C TRP A 140 19.64 -4.60 -8.01
N LYS A 141 20.27 -3.72 -8.80
CA LYS A 141 21.71 -3.46 -8.74
C LYS A 141 22.16 -2.99 -7.36
N TYR A 142 21.36 -2.16 -6.68
CA TYR A 142 21.73 -1.61 -5.38
C TYR A 142 21.53 -2.63 -4.25
N LEU A 143 20.42 -3.34 -4.27
CA LEU A 143 19.98 -4.21 -3.18
C LEU A 143 20.66 -5.58 -3.21
N SER A 144 20.94 -6.13 -4.40
CA SER A 144 21.49 -7.49 -4.55
C SER A 144 22.98 -7.63 -4.22
N ASN A 145 23.77 -6.56 -4.26
CA ASN A 145 25.23 -6.61 -4.08
C ASN A 145 25.69 -7.18 -2.72
N GLY A 146 24.79 -7.30 -1.75
CA GLY A 146 25.06 -7.86 -0.43
C GLY A 146 24.61 -9.30 -0.23
N TYR A 147 23.91 -9.90 -1.19
CA TYR A 147 23.20 -11.17 -0.96
C TYR A 147 24.13 -12.36 -0.72
N ASP A 148 25.28 -12.40 -1.38
CA ASP A 148 26.28 -13.48 -1.23
C ASP A 148 27.01 -13.46 0.13
N ARG A 149 26.85 -12.39 0.91
CA ARG A 149 27.54 -12.19 2.20
C ARG A 149 26.63 -12.37 3.41
N VAL A 150 25.36 -12.68 3.16
CA VAL A 150 24.35 -12.89 4.20
C VAL A 150 24.03 -14.37 4.20
N ASP A 151 24.12 -14.99 5.37
CA ASP A 151 23.55 -16.31 5.59
C ASP A 151 22.03 -16.16 5.69
N TRP A 152 21.32 -16.71 4.71
CA TRP A 152 19.86 -16.61 4.60
C TRP A 152 19.16 -17.86 5.14
N ASP A 153 19.89 -18.94 5.42
CA ASP A 153 19.29 -20.18 5.93
C ASP A 153 18.79 -20.01 7.38
N ASP A 154 19.37 -19.05 8.11
CA ASP A 154 18.93 -18.62 9.46
C ASP A 154 17.71 -17.66 9.42
N CYS A 155 17.28 -17.23 8.24
CA CYS A 155 16.25 -16.22 8.03
C CYS A 155 14.92 -16.90 7.66
N GLU A 156 14.23 -17.45 8.65
CA GLU A 156 12.90 -18.01 8.45
C GLU A 156 11.91 -16.92 8.00
N LEU A 157 11.08 -17.21 7.02
CA LEU A 157 9.89 -16.41 6.79
C LEU A 157 8.99 -16.61 8.01
N ALA A 158 8.77 -15.60 8.87
CA ALA A 158 7.59 -15.63 9.73
C ALA A 158 6.39 -15.79 8.80
N ASP A 159 5.86 -17.01 8.81
CA ASP A 159 4.53 -17.32 8.33
C ASP A 159 3.58 -16.40 9.10
N SER A 160 3.33 -15.23 8.53
CA SER A 160 2.31 -14.29 8.96
C SER A 160 0.95 -14.85 8.54
N ARG A 161 0.58 -15.96 9.18
CA ARG A 161 -0.80 -16.26 9.52
C ARG A 161 -0.91 -16.15 11.03
N PRO A 162 -1.50 -15.07 11.58
CA PRO A 162 -2.17 -15.23 12.85
C PRO A 162 -3.42 -16.06 12.55
N ASN A 163 -3.39 -17.35 12.90
CA ASN A 163 -4.53 -18.12 13.40
C ASN A 163 -4.18 -19.62 13.48
N GLY A 164 -4.04 -20.08 14.71
CA GLY A 164 -3.91 -21.48 15.12
C GLY A 164 -3.77 -21.55 16.64
#